data_AF-A0AA40VJX7-F1
#
_entry.id   AF-A0AA40VJX7-F1
#
_cell.length_a   1.000
_cell.length_b   1.000
_cell.length_c   1.000
_cell.angle_alpha   90.00
_cell.angle_beta   90.00
_cell.angle_gamma   90.00
#
_symmetry.space_group_name_H-M   'P 1'
#
loop_
_entity.id
_entity.type
_entity.pdbx_description
1 polymer ?
#
loop_
_entity_poly.entity_id
_entity_poly.type
_entity_poly.pdbx_seq_one_letter_code
_entity_poly.pdbx_strand_id
1 'polypeptide(L)'
;MSGALPPGGLKGLRIGVSVAPSADLDRLGLTEARFRAVLGELARSVVTADGRLAYGGNLSEDGYTAFLAGQAHLHAPGSRPLLACVPFSEHRSLPLPELAGRLERFGRQAEIVCLDADGSPVDATTGRGEAPEPVTDPGARHRALTGMRRHLMRRVDAHLLLGGRRGGFQGALPGLVEEALLALEAGLPVYPAAGYGGVTADIAKALGIDGAPHLPDPSDATPPDPRLLDGLARLRALADAAARRNSGNGLTDEENRRLAGSRDPGEITALAARGLARLRQDR
;
A
#
# COMPACT_ATOMS: atom_id res chain seq x y z
N MET A 1 20.42 18.11 1.62
CA MET A 1 19.52 19.22 1.98
C MET A 1 18.26 18.60 2.56
N SER A 2 17.81 19.10 3.72
CA SER A 2 16.72 18.51 4.53
C SER A 2 15.51 18.12 3.68
N GLY A 3 15.19 16.82 3.62
CA GLY A 3 14.11 16.22 2.86
C GLY A 3 12.73 16.31 3.53
N ALA A 4 12.56 17.20 4.51
CA ALA A 4 11.28 17.37 5.17
C ALA A 4 10.30 18.11 4.26
N LEU A 5 9.11 17.54 4.08
CA LEU A 5 8.01 18.21 3.39
C LEU A 5 7.53 19.42 4.20
N PRO A 6 7.27 20.58 3.55
CA PRO A 6 6.69 21.70 4.25
C PRO A 6 5.26 21.38 4.70
N PRO A 7 4.77 21.99 5.80
CA PRO A 7 3.37 21.93 6.18
C PRO A 7 2.46 22.31 5.01
N GLY A 8 1.35 21.60 4.85
CA GLY A 8 0.41 21.79 3.73
C GLY A 8 0.83 21.17 2.39
N GLY A 9 2.04 20.59 2.27
CA GLY A 9 2.53 20.00 1.02
C GLY A 9 1.69 18.85 0.46
N LEU A 10 0.88 18.21 1.31
CA LEU A 10 -0.06 17.14 0.96
C LEU A 10 -1.51 17.48 1.31
N LYS A 11 -1.83 18.76 1.52
CA LYS A 11 -3.16 19.18 1.95
C LYS A 11 -4.26 18.69 1.02
N GLY A 12 -5.20 17.94 1.60
CA GLY A 12 -6.36 17.38 0.89
C GLY A 12 -6.06 16.12 0.08
N LEU A 13 -4.82 15.61 0.12
CA LEU A 13 -4.43 14.39 -0.56
C LEU A 13 -4.46 13.20 0.41
N ARG A 14 -4.80 12.03 -0.13
CA ARG A 14 -4.77 10.75 0.58
C ARG A 14 -3.88 9.77 -0.16
N ILE A 15 -2.83 9.32 0.52
CA ILE A 15 -1.82 8.41 -0.02
C ILE A 15 -2.18 6.98 0.42
N GLY A 16 -2.45 6.11 -0.55
CA GLY A 16 -2.55 4.67 -0.30
C GLY A 16 -1.17 4.10 -0.07
N VAL A 17 -0.98 3.34 1.01
CA VAL A 17 0.28 2.67 1.31
C VAL A 17 0.07 1.17 1.26
N SER A 18 0.90 0.48 0.50
CA SER A 18 0.90 -0.98 0.44
C SER A 18 2.26 -1.52 0.81
N VAL A 19 2.26 -2.30 1.88
CA VAL A 19 3.47 -2.86 2.47
C VAL A 19 3.28 -4.35 2.70
N ALA A 20 4.31 -5.12 2.43
CA ALA A 20 4.36 -6.51 2.82
C ALA A 20 5.82 -6.90 3.11
N PRO A 21 6.05 -7.85 4.04
CA PRO A 21 7.39 -8.38 4.25
C PRO A 21 7.90 -9.05 2.98
N SER A 22 9.22 -9.05 2.78
CA SER A 22 9.91 -9.75 1.68
C SER A 22 11.16 -10.43 2.22
N ALA A 23 11.62 -11.49 1.56
CA ALA A 23 12.90 -12.13 1.90
C ALA A 23 14.11 -11.19 1.72
N ASP A 24 13.95 -10.13 0.93
CA ASP A 24 15.00 -9.15 0.70
C ASP A 24 15.18 -8.18 1.87
N LEU A 25 14.15 -7.95 2.71
CA LEU A 25 14.31 -7.10 3.89
C LEU A 25 15.45 -7.61 4.79
N ASP A 26 15.47 -8.92 5.07
CA ASP A 26 16.52 -9.55 5.87
C ASP A 26 17.90 -9.44 5.21
N ARG A 27 17.98 -9.70 3.90
CA ARG A 27 19.22 -9.57 3.10
C ARG A 27 19.76 -8.15 3.09
N LEU A 28 18.87 -7.16 3.21
CA LEU A 28 19.20 -5.74 3.26
C LEU A 28 19.47 -5.23 4.69
N GLY A 29 19.46 -6.11 5.70
CA GLY A 29 19.68 -5.75 7.10
C GLY A 29 18.52 -4.96 7.72
N LEU A 30 17.31 -5.08 7.14
CA LEU A 30 16.09 -4.41 7.58
C LEU A 30 15.23 -5.40 8.35
N THR A 31 15.45 -5.46 9.67
CA THR A 31 14.56 -6.21 10.56
C THR A 31 13.13 -5.67 10.52
N GLU A 32 12.15 -6.49 10.90
CA GLU A 32 10.74 -6.07 11.01
C GLU A 32 10.57 -4.79 11.85
N ALA A 33 11.34 -4.64 12.94
CA ALA A 33 11.33 -3.44 13.77
C ALA A 33 11.80 -2.18 13.01
N ARG A 34 12.86 -2.31 12.19
CA ARG A 34 13.35 -1.20 11.35
C ARG A 34 12.36 -0.88 10.24
N PHE A 35 11.75 -1.89 9.63
CA PHE A 35 10.72 -1.68 8.62
C PHE A 35 9.49 -0.98 9.20
N ARG A 36 9.05 -1.34 10.42
CA ARG A 36 8.00 -0.62 11.14
C ARG A 36 8.39 0.83 11.47
N ALA A 37 9.62 1.08 11.90
CA ALA A 37 10.09 2.44 12.15
C ALA A 37 10.01 3.31 10.86
N VAL A 38 10.38 2.75 9.72
CA VAL A 38 10.22 3.38 8.40
C VAL A 38 8.75 3.73 8.12
N LEU A 39 7.82 2.81 8.38
CA LEU A 39 6.39 3.07 8.19
C LEU A 39 5.85 4.15 9.13
N GLY A 40 6.35 4.21 10.37
CA GLY A 40 6.00 5.26 11.32
C GLY A 40 6.47 6.63 10.84
N GLU A 41 7.71 6.73 10.35
CA GLU A 41 8.26 7.97 9.81
C GLU A 41 7.55 8.41 8.52
N LEU A 42 7.16 7.47 7.66
CA LEU A 42 6.34 7.74 6.49
C LEU A 42 4.97 8.29 6.90
N ALA A 43 4.31 7.63 7.86
CA ALA A 43 3.02 8.08 8.37
C ALA A 43 3.10 9.48 8.97
N ARG A 44 4.12 9.73 9.80
CA ARG A 44 4.43 11.06 10.34
C ARG A 44 4.62 12.08 9.23
N SER A 45 5.44 11.77 8.23
CA SER A 45 5.79 12.70 7.14
C SER A 45 4.55 13.08 6.33
N VAL A 46 3.66 12.13 6.05
CA VAL A 46 2.40 12.38 5.35
C VAL A 46 1.48 13.27 6.20
N VAL A 47 1.27 12.91 7.47
CA VAL A 47 0.31 13.61 8.35
C VAL A 47 0.77 15.02 8.69
N THR A 48 2.06 15.21 8.99
CA THR A 48 2.62 16.55 9.29
C THR A 48 2.63 17.48 8.08
N ALA A 49 2.51 16.95 6.86
CA ALA A 49 2.31 17.71 5.63
C ALA A 49 0.83 17.93 5.28
N ASP A 50 -0.10 17.75 6.22
CA ASP A 50 -1.57 17.84 6.06
C ASP A 50 -2.18 16.77 5.11
N GLY A 51 -1.44 15.70 4.84
CA GLY A 51 -1.91 14.55 4.09
C GLY A 51 -2.66 13.52 4.95
N ARG A 52 -3.34 12.60 4.27
CA ARG A 52 -4.02 11.44 4.88
C ARG A 52 -3.44 10.15 4.32
N LEU A 53 -3.61 9.06 5.06
CA LEU A 53 -3.18 7.73 4.65
C LEU A 53 -4.40 6.86 4.35
N ALA A 54 -4.21 5.86 3.50
CA ALA A 54 -5.15 4.75 3.37
C ALA A 54 -4.38 3.42 3.34
N TYR A 55 -4.94 2.40 3.98
CA TYR A 55 -4.31 1.10 4.12
C TYR A 55 -5.36 -0.02 4.05
N GLY A 56 -5.05 -1.08 3.30
CA GLY A 56 -5.86 -2.29 3.24
C GLY A 56 -5.28 -3.36 4.15
N GLY A 57 -6.07 -3.94 5.06
CA GLY A 57 -5.53 -4.94 5.97
C GLY A 57 -6.50 -5.50 6.99
N ASN A 58 -5.95 -6.25 7.94
CA ASN A 58 -6.68 -6.81 9.06
C ASN A 58 -6.70 -5.86 10.27
N LEU A 59 -7.55 -6.16 11.25
CA LEU A 59 -7.64 -5.42 12.52
C LEU A 59 -6.87 -6.11 13.64
N SER A 60 -5.73 -6.74 13.34
CA SER A 60 -4.86 -7.33 14.37
C SER A 60 -4.17 -6.24 15.19
N GLU A 61 -4.06 -6.42 16.51
CA GLU A 61 -3.43 -5.45 17.42
C GLU A 61 -1.94 -5.24 17.11
N ASP A 62 -1.24 -6.32 16.75
CA ASP A 62 0.17 -6.25 16.34
C ASP A 62 0.35 -5.99 14.82
N GLY A 63 -0.75 -5.80 14.09
CA GLY A 63 -0.76 -5.60 12.65
C GLY A 63 -0.31 -4.20 12.21
N TYR A 64 0.00 -4.04 10.92
CA TYR A 64 0.35 -2.72 10.36
C TYR A 64 -0.81 -1.73 10.43
N THR A 65 -2.08 -2.18 10.33
CA THR A 65 -3.24 -1.30 10.45
C THR A 65 -3.27 -0.59 11.80
N ALA A 66 -3.14 -1.35 12.89
CA ALA A 66 -3.10 -0.81 14.25
C ALA A 66 -1.90 0.12 14.46
N PHE A 67 -0.73 -0.31 13.98
CA PHE A 67 0.49 0.49 14.06
C PHE A 67 0.35 1.83 13.33
N LEU A 68 -0.09 1.83 12.06
CA LEU A 68 -0.27 3.03 11.26
C LEU A 68 -1.36 3.94 11.84
N ALA A 69 -2.45 3.38 12.38
CA ALA A 69 -3.50 4.16 13.04
C ALA A 69 -2.93 4.92 14.24
N GLY A 70 -2.15 4.24 15.09
CA GLY A 70 -1.48 4.85 16.23
C GLY A 70 -0.50 5.94 15.80
N GLN A 71 0.41 5.65 14.87
CA GLN A 71 1.41 6.61 14.38
C GLN A 71 0.76 7.85 13.76
N ALA A 72 -0.24 7.66 12.89
CA ALA A 72 -0.91 8.76 12.23
C ALA A 72 -1.69 9.61 13.25
N HIS A 73 -2.38 8.99 14.21
CA HIS A 73 -3.12 9.69 15.27
C HIS A 73 -2.21 10.48 16.21
N LEU A 74 -1.01 9.98 16.55
CA LEU A 74 -0.02 10.71 17.37
C LEU A 74 0.34 12.08 16.77
N HIS A 75 0.35 12.20 15.43
CA HIS A 75 0.72 13.42 14.73
C HIS A 75 -0.48 14.30 14.32
N ALA A 76 -1.71 13.80 14.46
CA ALA A 76 -2.92 14.58 14.25
C ALA A 76 -4.07 14.10 15.16
N PRO A 77 -3.95 14.27 16.50
CA PRO A 77 -4.87 13.68 17.48
C PRO A 77 -6.31 14.21 17.39
N GLY A 78 -6.50 15.40 16.81
CA GLY A 78 -7.83 15.97 16.54
C GLY A 78 -8.52 15.41 15.28
N SER A 79 -7.93 14.40 14.63
CA SER A 79 -8.43 13.86 13.36
C SER A 79 -8.29 12.34 13.29
N ARG A 80 -8.85 11.76 12.23
CA ARG A 80 -8.69 10.35 11.85
C ARG A 80 -7.94 10.27 10.51
N PRO A 81 -6.61 10.46 10.51
CA PRO A 81 -5.83 10.66 9.30
C PRO A 81 -5.65 9.39 8.46
N LEU A 82 -5.92 8.21 9.03
CA LEU A 82 -5.87 6.92 8.34
C LEU A 82 -7.29 6.46 7.94
N LEU A 83 -7.45 6.06 6.69
CA LEU A 83 -8.53 5.18 6.22
C LEU A 83 -8.06 3.73 6.22
N ALA A 84 -8.66 2.87 7.05
CA ALA A 84 -8.43 1.44 7.07
C ALA A 84 -9.57 0.70 6.36
N CYS A 85 -9.26 0.06 5.22
CA CYS A 85 -10.21 -0.78 4.48
C CYS A 85 -10.04 -2.24 4.92
N VAL A 86 -11.08 -2.80 5.52
CA VAL A 86 -11.08 -4.18 6.06
C VAL A 86 -11.85 -5.08 5.09
N PRO A 87 -11.19 -6.05 4.43
CA PRO A 87 -11.85 -6.92 3.46
C PRO A 87 -12.78 -7.91 4.16
N PHE A 88 -13.76 -8.43 3.40
CA PHE A 88 -14.75 -9.40 3.89
C PHE A 88 -14.10 -10.60 4.60
N SER A 89 -13.08 -11.20 4.00
CA SER A 89 -12.40 -12.36 4.57
C SER A 89 -11.78 -12.10 5.96
N GLU A 90 -11.43 -10.86 6.29
CA GLU A 90 -10.76 -10.51 7.55
C GLU A 90 -11.76 -10.19 8.66
N HIS A 91 -12.86 -9.48 8.39
CA HIS A 91 -13.85 -9.24 9.45
C HIS A 91 -14.72 -10.47 9.72
N ARG A 92 -14.92 -11.35 8.74
CA ARG A 92 -15.63 -12.62 8.92
C ARG A 92 -14.86 -13.67 9.72
N SER A 93 -13.53 -13.60 9.75
CA SER A 93 -12.70 -14.55 10.52
C SER A 93 -12.73 -14.31 12.02
N LEU A 94 -13.25 -13.16 12.47
CA LEU A 94 -13.36 -12.79 13.89
C LEU A 94 -14.75 -13.12 14.44
N PRO A 95 -14.85 -13.55 15.72
CA PRO A 95 -16.09 -13.51 16.47
C PRO A 95 -16.67 -12.09 16.53
N LEU A 96 -18.00 -11.96 16.54
CA LEU A 96 -18.67 -10.67 16.50
C LEU A 96 -18.32 -9.74 17.69
N PRO A 97 -18.29 -10.21 18.96
CA PRO A 97 -17.93 -9.35 20.09
C PRO A 97 -16.51 -8.80 19.98
N GLU A 98 -15.59 -9.63 19.47
CA GLU A 98 -14.20 -9.24 19.25
C GLU A 98 -14.06 -8.22 18.12
N LEU A 99 -14.75 -8.45 17.01
CA LEU A 99 -14.81 -7.48 15.89
C LEU A 99 -15.37 -6.14 16.37
N ALA A 100 -16.50 -6.14 17.08
CA ALA A 100 -17.12 -4.92 17.59
C ALA A 100 -16.18 -4.13 18.49
N GLY A 101 -15.50 -4.80 19.43
CA GLY A 101 -14.51 -4.17 20.31
C GLY A 101 -13.30 -3.59 19.55
N ARG A 102 -12.82 -4.30 18.51
CA ARG A 102 -11.74 -3.80 17.64
C ARG A 102 -12.21 -2.57 16.84
N LEU A 103 -13.39 -2.61 16.24
CA LEU A 103 -13.95 -1.47 15.48
C LEU A 103 -14.13 -0.23 16.36
N GLU A 104 -14.65 -0.40 17.57
CA GLU A 104 -14.81 0.71 18.52
C GLU A 104 -13.45 1.32 18.89
N ARG A 105 -12.47 0.48 19.23
CA ARG A 105 -11.14 0.93 19.65
C ARG A 105 -10.40 1.65 18.53
N PHE A 106 -10.25 1.01 17.38
CA PHE A 106 -9.53 1.59 16.24
C PHE A 106 -10.27 2.78 15.62
N GLY A 107 -11.61 2.80 15.71
CA GLY A 107 -12.45 3.88 15.18
C GLY A 107 -12.21 5.24 15.84
N ARG A 108 -11.60 5.25 17.04
CA ARG A 108 -11.16 6.47 17.75
C ARG A 108 -9.95 7.14 17.07
N GLN A 109 -9.16 6.37 16.30
CA GLN A 109 -7.89 6.82 15.71
C GLN A 109 -7.91 6.82 14.17
N ALA A 110 -8.78 6.01 13.56
CA ALA A 110 -8.87 5.83 12.11
C ALA A 110 -10.32 5.83 11.60
N GLU A 111 -10.51 6.23 10.34
CA GLU A 111 -11.71 5.93 9.55
C GLU A 111 -11.63 4.45 9.17
N ILE A 112 -12.59 3.63 9.62
CA ILE A 112 -12.62 2.19 9.29
C ILE A 112 -13.79 1.93 8.37
N VAL A 113 -13.53 1.21 7.29
CA VAL A 113 -14.56 0.77 6.35
C VAL A 113 -14.42 -0.73 6.18
N CYS A 114 -15.41 -1.47 6.68
CA CYS A 114 -15.57 -2.89 6.38
C CYS A 114 -16.26 -3.06 5.04
N LEU A 115 -15.80 -4.05 4.26
CA LEU A 115 -16.26 -4.27 2.90
C LEU A 115 -16.86 -5.67 2.75
N ASP A 116 -17.84 -5.81 1.85
CA ASP A 116 -18.29 -7.11 1.38
C ASP A 116 -17.29 -7.76 0.40
N ALA A 117 -17.66 -8.91 -0.15
CA ALA A 117 -16.81 -9.67 -1.07
C ALA A 117 -16.51 -8.92 -2.38
N ASP A 118 -17.33 -7.93 -2.75
CA ASP A 118 -17.22 -7.17 -3.99
C ASP A 118 -16.58 -5.77 -3.78
N GLY A 119 -16.33 -5.39 -2.53
CA GLY A 119 -15.69 -4.12 -2.18
C GLY A 119 -16.67 -2.98 -1.89
N SER A 120 -17.92 -3.29 -1.59
CA SER A 120 -18.91 -2.30 -1.14
C SER A 120 -18.88 -2.15 0.38
N PRO A 121 -19.02 -0.92 0.92
CA PRO A 121 -19.14 -0.70 2.36
C PRO A 121 -20.32 -1.46 2.95
N VAL A 122 -20.08 -2.15 4.07
CA VAL A 122 -21.11 -2.85 4.83
C VAL A 122 -20.91 -2.64 6.33
N ASP A 123 -22.01 -2.73 7.08
CA ASP A 123 -21.92 -2.92 8.52
C ASP A 123 -21.56 -4.38 8.81
N ALA A 124 -20.29 -4.63 9.14
CA ALA A 124 -19.76 -5.96 9.40
C ALA A 124 -20.35 -6.64 10.65
N THR A 125 -21.11 -5.91 11.47
CA THR A 125 -21.82 -6.45 12.64
C THR A 125 -23.21 -7.00 12.31
N THR A 126 -23.73 -6.69 11.12
CA THR A 126 -25.08 -7.07 10.69
C THR A 126 -25.08 -8.36 9.87
N GLY A 127 -26.20 -9.09 9.90
CA GLY A 127 -26.43 -10.27 9.05
C GLY A 127 -25.50 -11.46 9.34
N ARG A 128 -25.11 -11.68 10.60
CA ARG A 128 -24.24 -12.79 11.02
C ARG A 128 -24.47 -13.25 12.45
N GLY A 129 -24.01 -14.46 12.76
CA GLY A 129 -23.97 -14.96 14.13
C GLY A 129 -22.78 -14.41 14.94
N GLU A 130 -22.73 -14.75 16.22
CA GLU A 130 -21.62 -14.36 17.11
C GLU A 130 -20.31 -15.08 16.76
N ALA A 131 -20.40 -16.31 16.26
CA ALA A 131 -19.26 -17.12 15.88
C ALA A 131 -18.49 -16.52 14.68
N PRO A 132 -17.19 -16.81 14.55
CA PRO A 132 -16.48 -16.51 13.32
C PRO A 132 -17.06 -17.33 12.16
N GLU A 133 -17.11 -16.72 10.97
CA GLU A 133 -17.54 -17.38 9.73
C GLU A 133 -16.43 -17.23 8.68
N PRO A 134 -15.25 -17.85 8.85
CA PRO A 134 -14.10 -17.60 8.00
C PRO A 134 -14.38 -17.97 6.53
N VAL A 135 -13.92 -17.13 5.62
CA VAL A 135 -13.98 -17.42 4.18
C VAL A 135 -12.93 -18.49 3.84
N THR A 136 -13.37 -19.73 3.68
CA THR A 136 -12.50 -20.89 3.41
C THR A 136 -12.23 -21.12 1.93
N ASP A 137 -13.16 -20.77 1.05
CA ASP A 137 -12.97 -20.86 -0.40
C ASP A 137 -11.88 -19.87 -0.88
N PRO A 138 -10.78 -20.36 -1.49
CA PRO A 138 -9.72 -19.49 -1.99
C PRO A 138 -10.21 -18.47 -3.02
N GLY A 139 -11.18 -18.83 -3.87
CA GLY A 139 -11.75 -17.94 -4.88
C GLY A 139 -12.52 -16.77 -4.26
N ALA A 140 -13.38 -17.04 -3.27
CA ALA A 140 -14.11 -16.04 -2.52
C ALA A 140 -13.18 -15.13 -1.70
N ARG A 141 -12.13 -15.69 -1.09
CA ARG A 141 -11.11 -14.90 -0.39
C ARG A 141 -10.36 -13.98 -1.34
N HIS A 142 -10.00 -14.47 -2.52
CA HIS A 142 -9.39 -13.63 -3.56
C HIS A 142 -10.32 -12.50 -3.99
N ARG A 143 -11.60 -12.80 -4.29
CA ARG A 143 -12.59 -11.77 -4.64
C ARG A 143 -12.70 -10.68 -3.56
N ALA A 144 -12.78 -11.07 -2.29
CA ALA A 144 -12.84 -10.13 -1.17
C ALA A 144 -11.60 -9.22 -1.08
N LEU A 145 -10.39 -9.76 -1.28
CA LEU A 145 -9.17 -8.97 -1.27
C LEU A 145 -9.11 -8.01 -2.48
N THR A 146 -9.48 -8.47 -3.67
CA THR A 146 -9.57 -7.65 -4.88
C THR A 146 -10.62 -6.55 -4.75
N GLY A 147 -11.80 -6.86 -4.20
CA GLY A 147 -12.86 -5.90 -3.92
C GLY A 147 -12.38 -4.79 -2.99
N MET A 148 -11.65 -5.15 -1.94
CA MET A 148 -11.02 -4.19 -1.04
C MET A 148 -9.96 -3.32 -1.72
N ARG A 149 -9.07 -3.91 -2.53
CA ARG A 149 -8.06 -3.15 -3.28
C ARG A 149 -8.70 -2.14 -4.23
N ARG A 150 -9.74 -2.54 -4.96
CA ARG A 150 -10.52 -1.64 -5.82
C ARG A 150 -11.17 -0.51 -5.03
N HIS A 151 -11.74 -0.81 -3.86
CA HIS A 151 -12.29 0.21 -2.98
C HIS A 151 -11.21 1.21 -2.55
N LEU A 152 -10.06 0.72 -2.10
CA LEU A 152 -8.93 1.54 -1.69
C LEU A 152 -8.49 2.49 -2.81
N MET A 153 -8.35 2.00 -4.05
CA MET A 153 -7.94 2.82 -5.18
C MET A 153 -8.92 3.97 -5.47
N ARG A 154 -10.23 3.77 -5.28
CA ARG A 154 -11.22 4.86 -5.44
C ARG A 154 -11.16 5.92 -4.34
N ARG A 155 -10.37 5.71 -3.29
CA ARG A 155 -10.32 6.56 -2.10
C ARG A 155 -8.97 7.23 -1.92
N VAL A 156 -8.04 7.09 -2.85
CA VAL A 156 -6.68 7.64 -2.76
C VAL A 156 -6.34 8.47 -3.98
N ASP A 157 -5.38 9.38 -3.83
CA ASP A 157 -4.86 10.23 -4.90
C ASP A 157 -3.54 9.71 -5.48
N ALA A 158 -2.88 8.80 -4.76
CA ALA A 158 -1.62 8.15 -5.14
C ALA A 158 -1.47 6.81 -4.43
N HIS A 159 -0.57 5.98 -4.97
CA HIS A 159 -0.25 4.69 -4.37
C HIS A 159 1.27 4.51 -4.19
N LEU A 160 1.68 4.25 -2.94
CA LEU A 160 3.07 4.08 -2.52
C LEU A 160 3.31 2.62 -2.12
N LEU A 161 4.29 1.99 -2.76
CA LEU A 161 4.57 0.56 -2.64
C LEU A 161 5.92 0.31 -1.97
N LEU A 162 5.99 -0.62 -1.02
CA LEU A 162 7.22 -0.99 -0.32
C LEU A 162 7.31 -2.52 -0.08
N GLY A 163 8.41 -3.13 -0.49
CA GLY A 163 8.74 -4.54 -0.23
C GLY A 163 7.88 -5.56 -0.98
N GLY A 164 7.31 -6.50 -0.24
CA GLY A 164 6.42 -7.55 -0.73
C GLY A 164 7.10 -8.82 -1.24
N ARG A 165 6.43 -9.95 -1.04
CA ARG A 165 6.93 -11.29 -1.41
C ARG A 165 6.75 -11.55 -2.91
N ARG A 166 7.68 -12.31 -3.49
CA ARG A 166 7.57 -12.81 -4.86
C ARG A 166 6.87 -14.16 -4.97
N GLY A 167 6.86 -14.94 -3.90
CA GLY A 167 6.21 -16.25 -3.80
C GLY A 167 5.29 -16.38 -2.59
N GLY A 168 4.50 -17.47 -2.55
CA GLY A 168 3.65 -17.80 -1.40
C GLY A 168 2.51 -16.80 -1.12
N PHE A 169 2.13 -16.00 -2.11
CA PHE A 169 1.04 -15.03 -2.00
C PHE A 169 -0.33 -15.67 -2.24
N GLN A 170 -1.37 -14.99 -1.76
CA GLN A 170 -2.76 -15.36 -1.97
C GLN A 170 -3.34 -14.61 -3.18
N GLY A 171 -4.12 -15.31 -4.01
CA GLY A 171 -4.83 -14.72 -5.14
C GLY A 171 -4.22 -15.02 -6.51
N ALA A 172 -4.76 -14.35 -7.54
CA ALA A 172 -4.33 -14.51 -8.92
C ALA A 172 -2.95 -13.87 -9.19
N LEU A 173 -2.55 -12.86 -8.42
CA LEU A 173 -1.30 -12.12 -8.54
C LEU A 173 -0.72 -11.83 -7.14
N PRO A 174 0.58 -11.51 -7.01
CA PRO A 174 1.11 -10.91 -5.79
C PRO A 174 0.32 -9.64 -5.44
N GLY A 175 0.01 -9.44 -4.15
CA GLY A 175 -0.88 -8.36 -3.71
C GLY A 175 -0.45 -6.97 -4.18
N LEU A 176 0.83 -6.65 -4.03
CA LEU A 176 1.38 -5.35 -4.48
C LEU A 176 1.38 -5.20 -6.01
N VAL A 177 1.48 -6.30 -6.77
CA VAL A 177 1.37 -6.28 -8.24
C VAL A 177 -0.07 -5.99 -8.65
N GLU A 178 -1.04 -6.63 -8.00
CA GLU A 178 -2.46 -6.36 -8.26
C GLU A 178 -2.82 -4.91 -7.90
N GLU A 179 -2.32 -4.39 -6.78
CA GLU A 179 -2.52 -3.01 -6.35
C GLU A 179 -1.88 -2.01 -7.33
N ALA A 180 -0.68 -2.28 -7.83
CA ALA A 180 -0.05 -1.47 -8.86
C ALA A 180 -0.88 -1.44 -10.16
N LEU A 181 -1.38 -2.60 -10.62
CA LEU A 181 -2.24 -2.68 -11.80
C LEU A 181 -3.53 -1.88 -11.61
N LEU A 182 -4.24 -2.10 -10.50
CA LEU A 182 -5.48 -1.39 -10.20
C LEU A 182 -5.27 0.11 -10.07
N ALA A 183 -4.15 0.56 -9.51
CA ALA A 183 -3.81 1.97 -9.41
C ALA A 183 -3.62 2.60 -10.81
N LEU A 184 -2.82 1.95 -11.66
CA LEU A 184 -2.54 2.45 -13.01
C LEU A 184 -3.78 2.43 -13.91
N GLU A 185 -4.61 1.38 -13.83
CA GLU A 185 -5.91 1.29 -14.51
C GLU A 185 -6.87 2.42 -14.07
N ALA A 186 -6.81 2.82 -12.81
CA ALA A 186 -7.56 3.96 -12.27
C ALA A 186 -6.93 5.33 -12.61
N GLY A 187 -5.81 5.37 -13.33
CA GLY A 187 -5.09 6.61 -13.65
C GLY A 187 -4.42 7.27 -12.44
N LEU A 188 -4.14 6.49 -11.39
CA LEU A 188 -3.46 6.97 -10.19
C LEU A 188 -1.94 6.91 -10.36
N PRO A 189 -1.21 7.93 -9.87
CA PRO A 189 0.23 7.88 -9.83
C PRO A 189 0.72 6.80 -8.85
N VAL A 190 1.66 5.96 -9.32
CA VAL A 190 2.31 4.92 -8.52
C VAL A 190 3.75 5.33 -8.21
N TYR A 191 4.13 5.16 -6.95
CA TYR A 191 5.46 5.45 -6.42
C TYR A 191 6.06 4.18 -5.82
N PRO A 192 6.90 3.43 -6.57
CA PRO A 192 7.55 2.23 -6.05
C PRO A 192 8.84 2.59 -5.29
N ALA A 193 8.81 2.53 -3.96
CA ALA A 193 10.03 2.66 -3.15
C ALA A 193 10.76 1.31 -3.12
N ALA A 194 11.50 1.03 -4.19
CA ALA A 194 12.16 -0.25 -4.41
C ALA A 194 13.40 -0.50 -3.54
N GLY A 195 13.85 0.48 -2.74
CA GLY A 195 14.99 0.37 -1.83
C GLY A 195 14.86 -0.79 -0.83
N TYR A 196 13.62 -1.23 -0.56
CA TYR A 196 13.26 -2.34 0.31
C TYR A 196 13.24 -3.71 -0.39
N GLY A 197 13.59 -3.78 -1.68
CA GLY A 197 13.59 -5.00 -2.48
C GLY A 197 12.18 -5.56 -2.69
N GLY A 198 12.09 -6.89 -2.79
CA GLY A 198 10.83 -7.60 -2.96
C GLY A 198 10.16 -7.33 -4.31
N VAL A 199 8.87 -7.66 -4.39
CA VAL A 199 8.10 -7.48 -5.61
C VAL A 199 7.99 -6.01 -6.03
N THR A 200 8.11 -5.06 -5.11
CA THR A 200 8.20 -3.62 -5.44
C THR A 200 9.38 -3.31 -6.37
N ALA A 201 10.53 -3.97 -6.22
CA ALA A 201 11.65 -3.80 -7.14
C ALA A 201 11.34 -4.34 -8.54
N ASP A 202 10.60 -5.45 -8.63
CA ASP A 202 10.16 -6.02 -9.90
C ASP A 202 9.12 -5.11 -10.58
N ILE A 203 8.22 -4.50 -9.79
CA ILE A 203 7.25 -3.50 -10.24
C ILE A 203 7.99 -2.27 -10.79
N ALA A 204 8.95 -1.70 -10.06
CA ALA A 204 9.75 -0.57 -10.53
C ALA A 204 10.40 -0.86 -11.89
N LYS A 205 11.05 -2.03 -12.01
CA LYS A 205 11.63 -2.49 -13.27
C LYS A 205 10.59 -2.66 -14.39
N ALA A 206 9.41 -3.20 -14.07
CA ALA A 206 8.32 -3.34 -15.05
C ALA A 206 7.76 -1.99 -15.53
N LEU A 207 7.86 -0.94 -14.70
CA LEU A 207 7.47 0.42 -15.06
C LEU A 207 8.59 1.23 -15.74
N GLY A 208 9.74 0.62 -16.04
CA GLY A 208 10.90 1.30 -16.62
C GLY A 208 11.60 2.24 -15.63
N ILE A 209 11.39 2.05 -14.33
CA ILE A 209 12.02 2.85 -13.27
C ILE A 209 13.27 2.11 -12.78
N ASP A 210 14.43 2.68 -13.11
CA ASP A 210 15.72 2.23 -12.59
C ASP A 210 15.95 2.67 -11.14
N GLY A 211 17.06 2.27 -10.53
CA GLY A 211 17.48 2.74 -9.19
C GLY A 211 17.15 1.79 -8.04
N ALA A 212 16.34 0.76 -8.28
CA ALA A 212 16.18 -0.35 -7.34
C ALA A 212 17.55 -0.99 -7.02
N PRO A 213 17.77 -1.45 -5.77
CA PRO A 213 19.03 -2.10 -5.40
C PRO A 213 19.24 -3.35 -6.25
N HIS A 214 20.46 -3.53 -6.75
CA HIS A 214 20.84 -4.79 -7.39
C HIS A 214 20.96 -5.87 -6.32
N LEU A 215 19.96 -6.72 -6.24
CA LEU A 215 19.92 -7.86 -5.33
C LEU A 215 20.24 -9.14 -6.11
N PRO A 216 21.00 -10.08 -5.54
CA PRO A 216 21.14 -11.42 -6.11
C PRO A 216 19.77 -12.06 -6.31
N ASP A 217 19.68 -13.04 -7.21
CA ASP A 217 18.40 -13.66 -7.57
C ASP A 217 17.52 -14.00 -6.35
N PRO A 218 16.22 -13.70 -6.39
CA PRO A 218 15.35 -13.81 -5.23
C PRO A 218 15.29 -15.24 -4.69
N SER A 219 15.58 -15.42 -3.40
CA SER A 219 15.62 -16.74 -2.74
C SER A 219 14.25 -17.40 -2.63
N ASP A 220 13.18 -16.58 -2.63
CA ASP A 220 11.84 -16.95 -2.19
C ASP A 220 10.92 -17.48 -3.30
N ALA A 221 11.37 -17.49 -4.57
CA ALA A 221 10.63 -18.05 -5.70
C ALA A 221 11.55 -18.41 -6.87
N THR A 222 12.37 -19.46 -6.74
CA THR A 222 13.13 -20.03 -7.86
C THR A 222 12.62 -21.45 -8.18
N PRO A 223 12.07 -21.70 -9.39
CA PRO A 223 11.81 -20.73 -10.46
C PRO A 223 10.70 -19.71 -10.10
N PRO A 224 10.65 -18.54 -10.76
CA PRO A 224 9.62 -17.53 -10.49
C PRO A 224 8.20 -18.06 -10.70
N ASP A 225 7.26 -17.65 -9.85
CA ASP A 225 5.85 -18.02 -9.99
C ASP A 225 5.29 -17.46 -11.32
N PRO A 226 4.67 -18.29 -12.18
CA PRO A 226 4.11 -17.83 -13.46
C PRO A 226 3.12 -16.67 -13.33
N ARG A 227 2.39 -16.60 -12.22
CA ARG A 227 1.44 -15.52 -11.93
C ARG A 227 2.14 -14.19 -11.67
N LEU A 228 3.31 -14.21 -11.03
CA LEU A 228 4.15 -13.02 -10.88
C LEU A 228 4.59 -12.52 -12.26
N LEU A 229 5.07 -13.43 -13.12
CA LEU A 229 5.53 -13.08 -14.47
C LEU A 229 4.41 -12.47 -15.32
N ASP A 230 3.21 -13.05 -15.27
CA ASP A 230 2.02 -12.52 -15.94
C ASP A 230 1.66 -11.11 -15.44
N GLY A 231 1.61 -10.90 -14.12
CA GLY A 231 1.33 -9.57 -13.55
C GLY A 231 2.35 -8.52 -13.96
N LEU A 232 3.65 -8.86 -13.95
CA LEU A 232 4.71 -7.96 -14.40
C LEU A 232 4.63 -7.67 -15.91
N ALA A 233 4.25 -8.65 -16.73
CA ALA A 233 4.04 -8.44 -18.16
C ALA A 233 2.88 -7.46 -18.43
N ARG A 234 1.79 -7.57 -17.68
CA ARG A 234 0.67 -6.61 -17.74
C ARG A 234 1.07 -5.19 -17.33
N LEU A 235 1.89 -5.07 -16.27
CA LEU A 235 2.43 -3.77 -15.85
C LEU A 235 3.29 -3.13 -16.95
N ARG A 236 4.16 -3.91 -17.60
CA ARG A 236 4.96 -3.43 -18.75
C ARG A 236 4.06 -2.95 -19.88
N ALA A 237 3.04 -3.73 -20.24
CA ALA A 237 2.12 -3.35 -21.30
C ALA A 237 1.37 -2.03 -20.98
N LEU A 238 0.95 -1.83 -19.73
CA LEU A 238 0.36 -0.56 -19.29
C LEU A 238 1.37 0.59 -19.33
N ALA A 239 2.61 0.36 -18.87
CA ALA A 239 3.67 1.35 -18.90
C ALA A 239 4.03 1.76 -20.33
N ASP A 240 4.16 0.82 -21.26
CA ASP A 240 4.45 1.08 -22.68
C ASP A 240 3.30 1.85 -23.36
N ALA A 241 2.05 1.51 -23.01
CA ALA A 241 0.89 2.26 -23.47
C ALA A 241 0.89 3.69 -22.92
N ALA A 242 1.30 3.85 -21.66
CA ALA A 242 1.38 5.13 -20.96
C ALA A 242 2.61 5.97 -21.37
N ALA A 243 3.72 5.38 -21.83
CA ALA A 243 5.00 6.02 -22.16
C ALA A 243 4.91 7.10 -23.27
N ARG A 244 3.74 7.29 -23.88
CA ARG A 244 3.38 8.54 -24.57
C ARG A 244 3.19 9.74 -23.60
N ARG A 245 3.33 9.54 -22.28
CA ARG A 245 3.18 10.47 -21.15
C ARG A 245 4.08 10.00 -19.98
N ASN A 246 5.18 10.70 -19.70
CA ASN A 246 6.11 10.50 -18.56
C ASN A 246 5.50 9.75 -17.34
N SER A 247 5.92 8.50 -17.05
CA SER A 247 5.65 7.62 -15.86
C SER A 247 4.30 7.69 -15.12
N GLY A 248 3.31 8.44 -15.62
CA GLY A 248 2.07 8.83 -14.95
C GLY A 248 2.18 9.58 -13.62
N ASN A 249 3.38 9.72 -13.01
CA ASN A 249 3.52 10.06 -11.59
C ASN A 249 4.10 11.46 -11.28
N GLY A 250 4.36 12.27 -12.31
CA GLY A 250 4.82 13.66 -12.18
C GLY A 250 6.29 13.84 -11.78
N LEU A 251 7.05 12.74 -11.62
CA LEU A 251 8.48 12.79 -11.35
C LEU A 251 9.31 12.72 -12.64
N THR A 252 10.51 13.29 -12.61
CA THR A 252 11.50 13.07 -13.67
C THR A 252 12.14 11.69 -13.53
N ASP A 253 12.82 11.21 -14.57
CA ASP A 253 13.53 9.93 -14.52
C ASP A 253 14.60 9.87 -13.42
N GLU A 254 15.29 10.99 -13.16
CA GLU A 254 16.24 11.11 -12.05
C GLU A 254 15.54 11.03 -10.68
N GLU A 255 14.39 11.68 -10.53
CA GLU A 255 13.63 11.64 -9.28
C GLU A 255 12.99 10.27 -9.04
N ASN A 256 12.53 9.60 -10.09
CA ASN A 256 12.06 8.22 -10.03
C ASN A 256 13.19 7.27 -9.64
N ARG A 257 14.39 7.43 -10.22
CA ARG A 257 15.58 6.66 -9.82
C ARG A 257 15.93 6.85 -8.35
N ARG A 258 15.88 8.10 -7.87
CA ARG A 258 16.09 8.41 -6.45
C ARG A 258 15.02 7.79 -5.54
N LEU A 259 13.74 7.93 -5.88
CA LEU A 259 12.64 7.32 -5.14
C LEU A 259 12.79 5.80 -5.06
N ALA A 260 13.08 5.15 -6.19
CA ALA A 260 13.25 3.71 -6.27
C ALA A 260 14.46 3.21 -5.47
N GLY A 261 15.55 3.98 -5.40
CA GLY A 261 16.73 3.62 -4.61
C GLY A 261 16.66 3.98 -3.12
N SER A 262 15.73 4.85 -2.73
CA SER A 262 15.70 5.40 -1.38
C SER A 262 15.20 4.41 -0.33
N ARG A 263 15.78 4.52 0.87
CA ARG A 263 15.29 3.91 2.12
C ARG A 263 14.97 4.96 3.18
N ASP A 264 15.04 6.24 2.81
CA ASP A 264 14.73 7.36 3.69
C ASP A 264 13.23 7.68 3.55
N PRO A 265 12.41 7.46 4.59
CA PRO A 265 10.97 7.75 4.55
C PRO A 265 10.67 9.21 4.20
N GLY A 266 11.52 10.15 4.63
CA GLY A 266 11.36 11.57 4.33
C GLY A 266 11.56 11.86 2.85
N GLU A 267 12.62 11.32 2.26
CA GLU A 267 12.88 11.45 0.82
C GLU A 267 11.78 10.80 -0.03
N ILE A 268 11.35 9.59 0.33
CA ILE A 268 10.26 8.87 -0.35
C ILE A 268 8.99 9.72 -0.35
N THR A 269 8.60 10.22 0.82
CA THR A 269 7.38 11.04 0.95
C THR A 269 7.54 12.36 0.19
N ALA A 270 8.71 13.01 0.27
CA ALA A 270 8.97 14.27 -0.39
C ALA A 270 8.91 14.17 -1.92
N LEU A 271 9.43 13.08 -2.49
CA LEU A 271 9.34 12.80 -3.93
C LEU A 271 7.90 12.48 -4.32
N ALA A 272 7.17 11.64 -3.58
CA ALA A 272 5.76 11.37 -3.87
C ALA A 272 4.91 12.65 -3.88
N ALA A 273 5.08 13.50 -2.86
CA ALA A 273 4.40 14.80 -2.78
C ALA A 273 4.77 15.75 -3.92
N ARG A 274 6.04 15.77 -4.33
CA ARG A 274 6.50 16.57 -5.46
C ARG A 274 5.86 16.13 -6.78
N GLY A 275 5.80 14.83 -7.03
CA GLY A 275 5.13 14.27 -8.21
C GLY A 275 3.66 14.67 -8.25
N LEU A 276 2.96 14.49 -7.12
CA LEU A 276 1.57 14.89 -6.95
C LEU A 276 1.34 16.40 -7.16
N ALA A 277 2.22 17.25 -6.65
CA ALA A 277 2.11 18.70 -6.81
C ALA A 277 2.16 19.11 -8.29
N ARG A 278 3.04 18.50 -9.08
CA ARG A 278 3.14 18.77 -10.53
C ARG A 278 1.91 18.27 -11.29
N LEU A 279 1.44 17.06 -11.00
CA LEU A 279 0.23 16.51 -11.62
C LEU A 279 -1.02 17.37 -11.37
N ARG A 280 -1.07 18.12 -10.25
CA ARG A 280 -2.15 19.08 -9.96
C ARG A 280 -2.03 20.40 -10.69
N GLN A 281 -0.83 20.80 -11.11
CA GLN A 281 -0.60 22.01 -11.89
C GLN A 281 -0.95 21.81 -13.38
N ASP A 282 -0.87 20.58 -13.86
CA ASP A 282 -1.18 20.19 -15.24
C ASP A 282 -2.68 19.90 -15.48
N ARG A 283 -3.55 20.08 -14.46
CA ARG A 283 -5.00 19.89 -14.51
C ARG A 283 -5.74 21.22 -14.48
#